data_AF-A0A960XTJ4-F1
#
_entry.id   AF-A0A960XTJ4-F1
#
_cell.length_a   1.000
_cell.length_b   1.000
_cell.length_c   1.000
_cell.angle_alpha   90.00
_cell.angle_beta   90.00
_cell.angle_gamma   90.00
#
_symmetry.space_group_name_H-M   'P 1'
#
loop_
_entity.id
_entity.type
_entity.pdbx_description
1 polymer ?
#
loop_
_entity_poly.entity_id
_entity_poly.type
_entity_poly.pdbx_seq_one_letter_code
_entity_poly.pdbx_strand_id
1 'polypeptide(L)' 'MVPEDEAFTTQAAANYLGVSRQHLVNLIDKGEIAHHMVGTHRRVSFKDLLVYEKERDKARRAALDGLTDQ' A
#
# COMPACT_ATOMS: atom_id res chain seq x y z
N MET A 1 -13.23 -15.39 -2.93
CA MET A 1 -12.08 -14.81 -3.64
C MET A 1 -12.45 -13.37 -3.96
N VAL A 2 -11.71 -12.41 -3.42
CA VAL A 2 -11.88 -10.98 -3.75
C VAL A 2 -11.32 -10.78 -5.16
N PRO A 3 -12.07 -10.17 -6.11
CA PRO A 3 -11.53 -9.84 -7.42
C PRO A 3 -10.26 -8.99 -7.30
N GLU A 4 -9.24 -9.24 -8.11
CA GLU A 4 -7.97 -8.47 -8.04
C GLU A 4 -8.16 -6.98 -8.36
N ASP A 5 -9.22 -6.66 -9.13
CA ASP A 5 -9.62 -5.29 -9.48
C ASP A 5 -10.61 -4.66 -8.47
N GLU A 6 -10.90 -5.33 -7.34
CA GLU A 6 -11.76 -4.73 -6.32
C GLU A 6 -11.12 -3.42 -5.80
N ALA A 7 -11.91 -2.34 -5.88
CA ALA A 7 -11.44 -0.99 -5.60
C ALA A 7 -11.68 -0.60 -4.14
N PHE A 8 -10.61 -0.55 -3.36
CA PHE A 8 -10.62 -0.20 -1.94
C PHE A 8 -10.76 1.31 -1.76
N THR A 9 -11.57 1.73 -0.78
CA THR A 9 -11.47 3.10 -0.26
C THR A 9 -10.10 3.31 0.39
N THR A 10 -9.66 4.56 0.53
CA THR A 10 -8.45 4.87 1.32
C THR A 10 -8.53 4.35 2.77
N GLN A 11 -9.73 4.21 3.34
CA GLN A 11 -9.88 3.66 4.69
C GLN A 11 -9.69 2.13 4.68
N ALA A 12 -10.37 1.43 3.77
CA ALA A 12 -10.26 -0.02 3.66
C ALA A 12 -8.82 -0.45 3.31
N ALA A 13 -8.16 0.27 2.40
CA ALA A 13 -6.76 0.05 2.05
C ALA A 13 -5.81 0.28 3.25
N ALA A 14 -6.06 1.30 4.06
CA ALA A 14 -5.25 1.57 5.25
C ALA A 14 -5.42 0.48 6.30
N ASN A 15 -6.66 0.04 6.53
CA ASN A 15 -6.97 -1.08 7.41
C ASN A 15 -6.30 -2.37 6.94
N TYR A 16 -6.33 -2.63 5.63
CA TYR A 16 -5.67 -3.79 5.03
C TYR A 16 -4.16 -3.79 5.24
N LEU A 17 -3.49 -2.65 4.99
CA LEU A 17 -2.04 -2.53 5.17
C LEU A 17 -1.60 -2.38 6.63
N GLY A 18 -2.54 -2.30 7.58
CA GLY A 18 -2.27 -2.10 9.01
C GLY A 18 -1.66 -0.73 9.33
N VAL A 19 -2.03 0.31 8.58
CA VAL A 19 -1.51 1.68 8.74
C VAL A 19 -2.62 2.69 8.98
N SER A 20 -2.26 3.90 9.42
CA SER A 20 -3.23 4.99 9.51
C SER A 20 -3.67 5.45 8.11
N ARG A 21 -4.92 5.90 7.99
CA ARG A 21 -5.44 6.46 6.72
C ARG A 21 -4.57 7.62 6.22
N GLN A 22 -4.14 8.51 7.11
CA GLN A 22 -3.30 9.65 6.72
C GLN A 22 -1.97 9.19 6.14
N HIS A 23 -1.35 8.16 6.72
CA HIS A 23 -0.12 7.58 6.19
C HIS A 23 -0.36 7.00 4.78
N LEU A 24 -1.44 6.25 4.57
CA LEU A 24 -1.79 5.75 3.25
C LEU A 24 -1.96 6.89 2.23
N VAL A 25 -2.69 7.95 2.58
CA VAL A 25 -2.89 9.09 1.69
C VAL A 25 -1.54 9.72 1.32
N ASN A 26 -0.63 9.88 2.27
CA ASN A 26 0.70 10.41 1.99
C ASN A 26 1.50 9.50 1.01
N LEU A 27 1.39 8.17 1.13
CA LEU A 27 2.03 7.24 0.20
C LEU A 27 1.45 7.37 -1.21
N ILE A 28 0.13 7.50 -1.32
CA ILE A 28 -0.56 7.71 -2.60
C ILE A 28 -0.15 9.04 -3.22
N ASP A 29 -0.09 10.12 -2.43
CA ASP A 29 0.29 11.46 -2.91
C ASP A 29 1.76 11.51 -3.36
N LYS A 30 2.62 10.69 -2.75
CA LYS A 30 4.02 10.49 -3.18
C LYS A 30 4.17 9.58 -4.40
N GLY A 31 3.10 8.92 -4.84
CA GLY A 31 3.12 7.95 -5.93
C GLY A 31 3.72 6.59 -5.56
N GLU A 32 3.90 6.31 -4.28
CA GLU A 32 4.40 5.00 -3.81
C GLU A 32 3.36 3.89 -3.96
N ILE A 33 2.07 4.25 -3.97
CA ILE A 33 0.95 3.34 -4.21
C ILE A 33 0.13 3.88 -5.37
N ALA A 34 -0.01 3.07 -6.43
CA ALA A 34 -0.87 3.39 -7.55
C ALA A 34 -2.34 3.51 -7.09
N HIS A 35 -3.06 4.46 -7.66
CA HIS A 35 -4.46 4.69 -7.34
C HIS A 35 -5.18 5.22 -8.58
N HIS A 36 -6.50 5.17 -8.54
CA HIS A 36 -7.36 5.79 -9.55
C HIS A 36 -8.45 6.62 -8.89
N MET A 37 -9.06 7.51 -9.67
CA MET A 37 -10.18 8.33 -9.22
C MET A 37 -11.50 7.68 -9.62
N VAL A 38 -12.43 7.58 -8.67
CA VAL A 38 -13.83 7.23 -8.92
C VAL A 38 -14.67 8.42 -8.47
N GLY A 39 -15.11 9.22 -9.44
CA GLY A 39 -15.61 10.57 -9.17
C GLY A 39 -14.53 11.40 -8.47
N THR A 40 -14.83 11.92 -7.28
CA THR A 40 -13.90 12.73 -6.47
C THR A 40 -13.09 11.93 -5.46
N HIS A 41 -13.29 10.61 -5.38
CA HIS A 41 -12.65 9.77 -4.37
C HIS A 41 -11.51 8.95 -4.95
N ARG A 42 -10.38 8.91 -4.24
CA ARG A 42 -9.28 7.99 -4.54
C ARG A 42 -9.66 6.55 -4.19
N ARG A 43 -9.29 5.63 -5.07
CA ARG A 43 -9.45 4.19 -4.92
C ARG A 43 -8.15 3.48 -5.24
N VAL A 44 -7.89 2.40 -4.52
CA VAL A 44 -6.69 1.57 -4.71
C VAL A 44 -7.14 0.16 -5.02
N SER A 45 -6.60 -0.46 -6.07
CA SER A 45 -6.95 -1.86 -6.37
C SER A 45 -6.30 -2.80 -5.35
N PHE A 46 -6.88 -3.99 -5.17
CA PHE A 46 -6.24 -5.02 -4.33
C PHE A 46 -4.84 -5.38 -4.85
N LYS A 47 -4.68 -5.46 -6.17
CA LYS A 47 -3.39 -5.70 -6.82
C LYS A 47 -2.32 -4.68 -6.42
N ASP A 48 -2.65 -3.38 -6.45
CA ASP A 48 -1.69 -2.32 -6.12
C ASP A 48 -1.30 -2.36 -4.63
N LEU A 49 -2.23 -2.72 -3.74
CA LEU A 49 -1.95 -2.93 -2.32
C LEU A 49 -0.96 -4.08 -2.11
N LEU A 50 -1.16 -5.20 -2.81
CA LEU A 50 -0.27 -6.36 -2.75
C LEU A 50 1.13 -6.06 -3.28
N VAL A 51 1.25 -5.27 -4.36
CA VAL A 51 2.54 -4.85 -4.89
C VAL A 51 3.29 -4.02 -3.86
N TYR A 52 2.63 -3.02 -3.28
CA TYR A 52 3.25 -2.17 -2.26
C TYR A 52 3.68 -2.97 -1.02
N GLU A 53 2.82 -3.87 -0.51
CA GLU A 53 3.14 -4.70 0.65
C GLU A 53 4.40 -5.55 0.42
N LYS A 54 4.52 -6.18 -0.76
CA LYS A 54 5.69 -6.99 -1.12
C LYS A 54 6.97 -6.17 -1.17
N GLU A 55 6.94 -5.00 -1.80
CA GLU A 55 8.11 -4.12 -1.89
C GLU A 55 8.51 -3.58 -0.50
N ARG A 56 7.53 -3.17 0.31
CA ARG A 56 7.74 -2.72 1.69
C ARG A 56 8.40 -3.81 2.54
N ASP A 57 7.90 -5.04 2.46
CA ASP A 57 8.41 -6.14 3.27
C ASP A 57 9.79 -6.59 2.81
N LYS A 58 10.06 -6.55 1.50
CA LYS A 58 11.41 -6.77 0.93
C LYS A 58 12.40 -5.73 1.44
N ALA A 59 12.03 -4.45 1.44
CA ALA A 59 12.87 -3.37 1.97
C ALA A 59 13.13 -3.53 3.48
N ARG A 60 12.11 -3.93 4.25
CA ARG A 60 12.25 -4.19 5.70
C ARG A 60 13.22 -5.35 5.97
N ARG A 61 13.12 -6.45 5.22
CA ARG A 61 14.03 -7.60 5.35
C ARG A 61 15.48 -7.22 5.02
N ALA A 62 15.70 -6.53 3.90
CA ALA A 62 17.04 -6.09 3.52
C ALA A 62 17.69 -5.17 4.57
N ALA A 63 16.90 -4.31 5.21
CA ALA A 63 17.40 -3.46 6.29
C ALA A 63 17.77 -4.24 7.56
N LEU A 64 17.05 -5.33 7.87
CA LEU A 64 17.37 -6.20 9.00
C LEU A 64 18.62 -7.04 8.74
N ASP A 65 18.75 -7.61 7.53
CA ASP A 65 19.92 -8.41 7.15
C ASP A 65 21.22 -7.57 7.18
N GLY A 66 21.15 -6.30 6.78
CA GLY A 66 22.28 -5.37 6.85
C GLY A 66 22.66 -4.91 8.27
N LEU A 67 21.79 -5.09 9.27
CA LEU A 67 22.09 -4.78 10.68
C LEU A 67 22.82 -5.93 11.39
N THR A 68 22.76 -7.15 10.87
CA THR A 68 23.41 -8.34 11.43
C THR A 68 24.87 -8.56 10.98
N ASP A 69 25.38 -7.70 10.07
CA ASP A 69 26.75 -7.76 9.53
C ASP A 69 27.70 -6.69 10.14
N GLN A 70 27.41 -6.16 11.34
CA GLN A 70 28.29 -5.24 12.09
C GLN A 70 28.85 -5.86 13.38
#